data_AF-A0A5E7ATG7-F1
#
_entry.id   AF-A0A5E7ATG7-F1
#
_cell.length_a   1.000
_cell.length_b   1.000
_cell.length_c   1.000
_cell.angle_alpha   90.00
_cell.angle_beta   90.00
_cell.angle_gamma   90.00
#
_symmetry.space_group_name_H-M   'P 1'
#
loop_
_entity.id
_entity.type
_entity.pdbx_description
1 polymer ?
#
loop_
_entity_poly.entity_id
_entity_poly.type
_entity_poly.pdbx_seq_one_letter_code
_entity_poly.pdbx_strand_id
1 'polypeptide(L)'
;MSYCINVSHLERETLVSVEITGPSEEFRSVRISQFQRIGWLLGIFDHVQRLVDRYDGLMSPGYDQEALERVGGLSSDGATGLLALTTLRDRFEYVWNIIGENEREAASIMDFRYYDNFWPDFDAYSLIWNPNPSPYPGQTLSLPEPTFTPLAI
;
A
#
# COMPACT_ATOMS: atom_id res chain seq x y z
N MET A 1 2.23 -4.68 16.24
CA MET A 1 0.97 -4.14 15.66
C MET A 1 1.25 -2.73 15.18
N SER A 2 1.05 -2.46 13.89
CA SER A 2 1.40 -1.16 13.27
C SER A 2 0.28 -0.14 13.29
N TYR A 3 -0.97 -0.57 13.49
CA TYR A 3 -2.09 0.32 13.75
C TYR A 3 -3.18 -0.37 14.58
N CYS A 4 -4.06 0.44 15.17
CA CYS A 4 -5.26 0.01 15.87
C CYS A 4 -6.41 0.96 15.54
N ILE A 5 -7.60 0.43 15.23
CA ILE A 5 -8.84 1.22 15.08
C ILE A 5 -9.70 0.94 16.30
N ASN A 6 -10.07 1.99 17.02
CA ASN A 6 -10.97 1.92 18.16
C ASN A 6 -12.33 2.53 17.76
N VAL A 7 -13.40 1.79 18.02
CA VAL A 7 -14.78 2.30 17.89
C VAL A 7 -15.38 2.32 19.30
N SER A 8 -15.78 3.48 19.77
CA SER A 8 -16.35 3.68 21.11
C SER A 8 -17.77 4.22 21.00
N HIS A 9 -18.73 3.47 21.53
CA HIS A 9 -20.13 3.91 21.61
C HIS A 9 -20.34 4.65 22.93
N LEU A 10 -20.54 5.96 22.85
CA LEU A 10 -20.89 6.83 23.96
C LEU A 10 -22.42 7.01 24.00
N GLU A 11 -22.95 7.52 25.11
CA GLU A 11 -24.40 7.67 25.31
C GLU A 11 -25.10 8.50 24.20
N ARG A 12 -24.36 9.35 23.49
CA ARG A 12 -24.90 10.29 22.49
C ARG A 12 -24.23 10.23 21.13
N GLU A 13 -23.13 9.51 20.99
CA GLU A 13 -22.30 9.52 19.78
C GLU A 13 -21.45 8.26 19.67
N THR A 14 -20.98 7.95 18.46
CA THR A 14 -19.93 6.95 18.26
C THR A 14 -18.63 7.64 17.88
N LEU A 15 -17.57 7.40 18.62
CA LEU A 15 -16.23 7.88 18.28
C LEU A 15 -15.48 6.79 17.51
N VAL A 16 -14.87 7.17 16.39
CA VAL A 16 -13.92 6.31 15.67
C VAL A 16 -12.56 6.97 15.73
N SER A 17 -11.58 6.28 16.32
CA SER A 17 -10.20 6.73 16.35
C SER A 17 -9.27 5.67 15.77
N VAL A 18 -8.17 6.12 15.19
CA VAL A 18 -7.14 5.24 14.68
C VAL A 18 -5.78 5.73 15.14
N GLU A 19 -4.97 4.79 15.59
CA GLU A 19 -3.59 5.02 16.00
C GLU A 19 -2.70 4.24 15.05
N ILE A 20 -1.79 4.90 14.34
CA ILE A 20 -0.85 4.26 13.41
C ILE A 20 0.56 4.49 13.96
N THR A 21 1.16 3.47 14.55
CA THR A 21 2.46 3.60 15.22
C THR A 21 3.63 3.54 14.23
N GLY A 22 3.45 2.93 13.05
CA GLY A 22 4.46 2.87 12.00
C GLY A 22 4.03 2.07 10.78
N PRO A 23 4.97 1.73 9.88
CA PRO A 23 4.71 0.86 8.73
C PRO A 23 4.23 -0.54 9.17
N SER A 24 3.48 -1.23 8.31
CA SER A 24 3.01 -2.60 8.56
C SER A 24 4.16 -3.56 8.91
N GLU A 25 4.02 -4.29 10.01
CA GLU A 25 4.92 -5.39 10.40
C GLU A 25 4.70 -6.64 9.56
N GLU A 26 3.48 -6.80 9.03
CA GLU A 26 3.03 -7.96 8.25
C GLU A 26 3.41 -7.82 6.78
N PHE A 27 3.12 -6.66 6.18
CA PHE A 27 3.29 -6.45 4.74
C PHE A 27 4.70 -5.94 4.43
N ARG A 28 5.51 -6.80 3.80
CA ARG A 28 6.90 -6.46 3.49
C ARG A 28 7.02 -5.31 2.49
N SER A 29 6.08 -5.17 1.55
CA SER A 29 6.04 -4.06 0.57
C SER A 29 5.94 -2.69 1.24
N VAL A 30 5.10 -2.57 2.27
CA VAL A 30 4.88 -1.37 3.08
C VAL A 30 6.14 -0.92 3.82
N ARG A 31 7.04 -1.85 4.17
CA ARG A 31 8.31 -1.52 4.83
C ARG A 31 9.35 -0.97 3.86
N ILE A 32 9.43 -1.56 2.67
CA ILE A 32 10.53 -1.31 1.72
C ILE A 32 10.21 -0.27 0.63
N SER A 33 8.93 0.05 0.41
CA SER A 33 8.50 1.03 -0.58
C SER A 33 7.61 2.08 0.04
N GLN A 34 8.01 3.34 -0.09
CA GLN A 34 7.21 4.48 0.31
C GLN A 34 5.87 4.49 -0.44
N PHE A 35 5.90 4.14 -1.73
CA PHE A 35 4.73 4.08 -2.59
C PHE A 35 3.66 3.11 -2.05
N GLN A 36 4.06 1.89 -1.70
CA GLN A 36 3.16 0.87 -1.15
C GLN A 36 2.68 1.23 0.25
N ARG A 37 3.54 1.89 1.03
CA ARG A 37 3.17 2.40 2.36
C ARG A 37 2.07 3.45 2.29
N ILE A 38 2.14 4.38 1.35
CA ILE A 38 1.10 5.40 1.16
C ILE A 38 -0.21 4.75 0.73
N GLY A 39 -0.18 3.81 -0.22
CA GLY A 39 -1.38 3.05 -0.62
C GLY A 39 -2.03 2.30 0.55
N TRP A 40 -1.21 1.68 1.40
CA TRP A 40 -1.67 1.00 2.61
C TRP A 40 -2.34 1.97 3.61
N LEU A 41 -1.76 3.14 3.85
CA LEU A 41 -2.35 4.18 4.71
C LEU A 41 -3.70 4.66 4.18
N LEU A 42 -3.81 4.91 2.87
CA LEU A 42 -5.06 5.32 2.23
C LEU A 42 -6.15 4.25 2.41
N GLY A 43 -5.80 2.97 2.29
CA GLY A 43 -6.72 1.86 2.57
C GLY A 43 -7.24 1.84 4.01
N ILE A 44 -6.40 2.20 4.98
CA ILE A 44 -6.81 2.36 6.39
C ILE A 44 -7.79 3.54 6.51
N PHE A 45 -7.49 4.68 5.89
CA PHE A 45 -8.35 5.87 5.95
C PHE A 45 -9.73 5.61 5.34
N ASP A 46 -9.78 4.99 4.16
CA ASP A 46 -11.03 4.63 3.50
C ASP A 46 -11.82 3.58 4.31
N HIS A 47 -11.14 2.72 5.08
CA HIS A 47 -11.82 1.82 6.02
C HIS A 47 -12.39 2.55 7.23
N VAL A 48 -11.63 3.46 7.84
CA VAL A 48 -12.06 4.30 8.97
C VAL A 48 -13.25 5.17 8.56
N GLN A 49 -13.20 5.82 7.40
CA GLN A 49 -14.29 6.64 6.89
C GLN A 49 -15.58 5.81 6.71
N ARG A 50 -15.48 4.59 6.19
CA ARG A 50 -16.66 3.69 6.09
C ARG A 50 -17.23 3.30 7.44
N LEU A 51 -16.42 3.21 8.49
CA LEU A 51 -16.91 2.97 9.86
C LEU A 51 -17.61 4.21 10.40
N VAL A 52 -17.02 5.39 10.20
CA VAL A 52 -17.62 6.68 10.55
C VAL A 52 -19.00 6.82 9.90
N ASP A 53 -19.09 6.63 8.58
CA ASP A 53 -20.35 6.72 7.83
C ASP A 53 -21.39 5.69 8.32
N ARG A 54 -20.93 4.48 8.67
CA ARG A 54 -21.82 3.39 9.14
C ARG A 54 -22.45 3.69 10.50
N TYR A 55 -21.69 4.32 11.40
CA TYR A 55 -22.10 4.53 12.79
C TYR A 55 -22.55 5.97 13.08
N ASP A 56 -22.66 6.82 12.05
CA ASP A 56 -22.84 8.27 12.20
C ASP A 56 -21.83 8.85 13.21
N GLY A 57 -20.58 8.39 13.06
CA GLY A 57 -19.52 8.61 14.02
C GLY A 57 -18.77 9.92 13.81
N LEU A 58 -17.92 10.24 14.77
CA LEU A 58 -16.96 11.34 14.64
C LEU A 58 -15.54 10.79 14.54
N MET A 59 -14.76 11.40 13.64
CA MET A 59 -13.35 11.09 13.41
C MET A 59 -12.47 12.17 14.02
N SER A 60 -11.32 11.78 14.58
CA SER A 60 -10.33 12.75 15.06
C SER A 60 -9.81 13.59 13.89
N PRO A 61 -9.85 14.92 13.94
CA PRO A 61 -9.35 15.75 12.84
C PRO A 61 -7.83 15.63 12.67
N GLY A 62 -7.36 15.60 11.42
CA GLY A 62 -5.94 15.71 11.04
C GLY A 62 -5.07 14.46 11.27
N TYR A 63 -5.65 13.35 11.75
CA TYR A 63 -4.90 12.11 11.98
C TYR A 63 -4.31 11.52 10.69
N ASP A 64 -5.03 11.67 9.59
CA ASP A 64 -4.70 11.18 8.25
C ASP A 64 -3.49 11.93 7.68
N GLN A 65 -3.50 13.25 7.83
CA GLN A 65 -2.36 14.10 7.48
C GLN A 65 -1.13 13.74 8.32
N GLU A 66 -1.27 13.64 9.65
CA GLU A 66 -0.15 13.27 10.53
C GLU A 66 0.45 11.91 10.15
N ALA A 67 -0.40 10.92 9.85
CA ALA A 67 0.05 9.59 9.44
C ALA A 67 0.76 9.61 8.08
N LEU A 68 0.28 10.40 7.10
CA LEU A 68 0.95 10.56 5.81
C LEU A 68 2.32 11.22 5.94
N GLU A 69 2.44 12.23 6.80
CA GLU A 69 3.72 12.91 7.05
C GLU A 69 4.69 11.98 7.79
N ARG A 70 4.28 11.44 8.95
CA ARG A 70 5.17 10.68 9.85
C ARG A 70 5.48 9.29 9.34
N VAL A 71 4.47 8.56 8.86
CA VAL A 71 4.62 7.15 8.44
C VAL A 71 4.83 7.08 6.94
N GLY A 72 4.02 7.79 6.17
CA GLY A 72 4.12 7.88 4.70
C GLY A 72 5.35 8.63 4.21
N GLY A 73 5.98 9.45 5.06
CA GLY A 73 7.16 10.24 4.68
C GLY A 73 6.86 11.33 3.66
N LEU A 74 5.60 11.78 3.57
CA LEU A 74 5.23 12.90 2.70
C LEU A 74 5.56 14.23 3.35
N SER A 75 5.79 15.26 2.53
CA SER A 75 5.75 16.64 3.00
C SER A 75 4.32 17.02 3.39
N SER A 76 4.17 18.07 4.20
CA SER A 76 2.85 18.58 4.58
C SER A 76 2.00 18.96 3.35
N ASP A 77 2.58 19.70 2.40
CA ASP A 77 1.93 20.02 1.13
C ASP A 77 1.57 18.76 0.33
N GLY A 78 2.45 17.76 0.34
CA GLY A 78 2.25 16.46 -0.28
C GLY A 78 1.02 15.74 0.32
N ALA A 79 0.94 15.67 1.64
CA ALA A 79 -0.16 15.05 2.37
C ALA A 79 -1.48 15.79 2.14
N THR A 80 -1.49 17.12 2.27
CA THR A 80 -2.70 17.94 2.01
C THR A 80 -3.19 17.77 0.57
N GLY A 81 -2.28 17.83 -0.41
CA GLY A 81 -2.65 17.64 -1.81
C GLY A 81 -3.19 16.25 -2.10
N LEU A 82 -2.65 15.21 -1.45
CA LEU A 82 -3.15 13.84 -1.58
C LEU A 82 -4.55 13.66 -0.98
N LEU A 83 -4.79 14.21 0.22
CA LEU A 83 -6.08 14.09 0.91
C LEU A 83 -7.21 14.85 0.21
N ALA A 84 -6.89 15.88 -0.59
CA ALA A 84 -7.87 16.58 -1.40
C ALA A 84 -8.42 15.74 -2.57
N LEU A 85 -7.77 14.63 -2.92
CA LEU A 85 -8.16 13.76 -4.03
C LEU A 85 -9.12 12.67 -3.56
N THR A 86 -10.15 12.41 -4.35
CA THR A 86 -11.24 11.49 -3.99
C THR A 86 -11.19 10.18 -4.77
N THR A 87 -10.55 10.14 -5.93
CA THR A 87 -10.44 8.92 -6.74
C THR A 87 -9.12 8.21 -6.47
N LEU A 88 -9.15 6.87 -6.47
CA LEU A 88 -7.94 6.07 -6.31
C LEU A 88 -6.92 6.37 -7.42
N ARG A 89 -7.40 6.71 -8.62
CA ARG A 89 -6.56 7.06 -9.76
C ARG A 89 -5.81 8.37 -9.58
N ASP A 90 -6.51 9.42 -9.20
CA ASP A 90 -5.85 10.70 -8.99
C ASP A 90 -4.85 10.60 -7.83
N ARG A 91 -5.21 9.87 -6.76
CA ARG A 91 -4.31 9.56 -5.64
C ARG A 91 -3.07 8.81 -6.11
N PHE A 92 -3.22 7.79 -6.95
CA PHE A 92 -2.09 7.04 -7.53
C PHE A 92 -1.17 7.96 -8.34
N GLU A 93 -1.73 8.69 -9.32
CA GLU A 93 -0.96 9.54 -10.23
C GLU A 93 -0.25 10.64 -9.45
N TYR A 94 -0.93 11.22 -8.47
CA TYR A 94 -0.35 12.23 -7.58
C TYR A 94 0.82 11.64 -6.78
N VAL A 95 0.62 10.53 -6.07
CA VAL A 95 1.68 9.89 -5.28
C VAL A 95 2.85 9.55 -6.17
N TRP A 96 2.62 8.90 -7.32
CA TRP A 96 3.66 8.53 -8.28
C TRP A 96 4.51 9.72 -8.73
N ASN A 97 3.89 10.88 -8.92
CA ASN A 97 4.59 12.09 -9.35
C ASN A 97 5.40 12.78 -8.24
N ILE A 98 4.96 12.66 -6.98
CA ILE A 98 5.64 13.33 -5.85
C ILE A 98 6.69 12.46 -5.18
N ILE A 99 6.62 11.13 -5.33
CA ILE A 99 7.67 10.25 -4.81
C ILE A 99 8.95 10.40 -5.64
N GLY A 100 10.08 10.26 -4.94
CA GLY A 100 11.40 10.36 -5.57
C GLY A 100 11.60 9.34 -6.69
N GLU A 101 12.49 9.66 -7.64
CA GLU A 101 12.82 8.77 -8.75
C GLU A 101 13.29 7.39 -8.27
N ASN A 102 14.12 7.34 -7.21
CA ASN A 102 14.57 6.08 -6.60
C ASN A 102 13.41 5.21 -6.08
N GLU A 103 12.37 5.83 -5.52
CA GLU A 103 11.19 5.09 -5.03
C GLU A 103 10.34 4.58 -6.19
N ARG A 104 10.24 5.35 -7.28
CA ARG A 104 9.57 4.90 -8.52
C ARG A 104 10.30 3.71 -9.12
N GLU A 105 11.63 3.77 -9.21
CA GLU A 105 12.43 2.65 -9.70
C GLU A 105 12.21 1.41 -8.83
N ALA A 106 12.33 1.53 -7.51
CA ALA A 106 12.13 0.44 -6.57
C ALA A 106 10.70 -0.15 -6.66
N ALA A 107 9.67 0.69 -6.77
CA ALA A 107 8.29 0.24 -6.93
C ALA A 107 8.05 -0.43 -8.30
N SER A 108 8.69 0.06 -9.37
CA SER A 108 8.52 -0.47 -10.73
C SER A 108 9.09 -1.88 -10.91
N ILE A 109 10.14 -2.23 -10.18
CA ILE A 109 10.80 -3.55 -10.25
C ILE A 109 10.25 -4.56 -9.21
N MET A 110 9.33 -4.14 -8.34
CA MET A 110 8.78 -4.99 -7.28
C MET A 110 7.89 -6.09 -7.87
N ASP A 111 8.07 -7.34 -7.43
CA ASP A 111 7.23 -8.47 -7.86
C ASP A 111 5.95 -8.55 -7.02
N PHE A 112 4.89 -7.88 -7.49
CA PHE A 112 3.58 -7.88 -6.83
C PHE A 112 2.82 -9.22 -6.90
N ARG A 113 3.38 -10.26 -7.53
CA ARG A 113 2.87 -11.64 -7.38
C ARG A 113 3.28 -12.25 -6.04
N TYR A 114 4.31 -11.69 -5.41
CA TYR A 114 4.86 -12.11 -4.12
C TYR A 114 4.64 -11.06 -3.02
N TYR A 115 4.64 -9.78 -3.39
CA TYR A 115 4.38 -8.66 -2.49
C TYR A 115 2.95 -8.16 -2.59
N ASP A 116 2.37 -7.74 -1.46
CA ASP A 116 1.07 -7.09 -1.43
C ASP A 116 1.09 -5.77 -2.22
N ASN A 117 0.13 -5.64 -3.14
CA ASN A 117 -0.13 -4.40 -3.86
C ASN A 117 -1.31 -3.66 -3.23
N PHE A 118 -1.06 -2.45 -2.74
CA PHE A 118 -2.08 -1.57 -2.17
C PHE A 118 -2.67 -0.59 -3.18
N TRP A 119 -2.39 -0.80 -4.48
CA TRP A 119 -2.91 -0.01 -5.60
C TRP A 119 -3.62 -0.93 -6.63
N PRO A 120 -4.74 -1.57 -6.27
CA PRO A 120 -5.36 -2.65 -7.05
C PRO A 120 -5.86 -2.22 -8.43
N ASP A 121 -6.36 -0.99 -8.61
CA ASP A 121 -6.82 -0.50 -9.92
C ASP A 121 -5.65 -0.22 -10.90
N PHE A 122 -4.41 -0.46 -10.46
CA PHE A 122 -3.18 -0.21 -11.19
C PHE A 122 -2.37 -1.49 -11.47
N ASP A 123 -2.95 -2.68 -11.28
CA ASP A 123 -2.32 -3.98 -11.59
C ASP A 123 -1.86 -4.10 -13.05
N ALA A 124 -2.44 -3.33 -13.99
CA ALA A 124 -1.96 -3.30 -15.37
C ALA A 124 -0.57 -2.64 -15.50
N TYR A 125 -0.24 -1.66 -14.64
CA TYR A 125 1.05 -0.98 -14.68
C TYR A 125 2.18 -1.87 -14.16
N SER A 126 1.93 -2.70 -13.14
CA SER A 126 2.94 -3.63 -12.64
C SER A 126 3.39 -4.64 -13.71
N LEU A 127 2.46 -5.13 -14.54
CA LEU A 127 2.76 -5.99 -15.68
C LEU A 127 3.53 -5.27 -16.80
N ILE A 128 3.30 -3.98 -17.00
CA ILE A 128 4.02 -3.17 -18.00
C ILE A 128 5.44 -2.84 -17.51
N TRP A 129 5.59 -2.51 -16.24
CA TRP A 129 6.87 -2.10 -15.65
C TRP A 129 7.80 -3.29 -15.39
N ASN A 130 7.24 -4.44 -15.02
CA ASN A 130 8.00 -5.66 -14.79
C ASN A 130 7.34 -6.87 -15.47
N PRO A 131 7.41 -6.96 -16.81
CA PRO A 131 6.73 -8.03 -17.56
C PRO A 131 7.33 -9.42 -17.31
N ASN A 132 8.60 -9.48 -16.87
CA ASN A 132 9.28 -10.71 -16.48
C ASN A 132 9.95 -10.51 -15.11
N PRO A 133 9.19 -10.57 -14.01
CA PRO A 133 9.79 -10.43 -12.69
C PRO A 133 10.72 -11.63 -12.48
N SER A 134 12.00 -11.35 -12.26
CA SER A 134 12.99 -12.39 -11.97
C SER A 134 12.51 -13.21 -10.78
N PRO A 135 12.57 -14.56 -10.82
CA PRO A 135 12.51 -15.33 -9.59
C PRO A 135 13.62 -14.81 -8.67
N TYR A 136 13.28 -14.55 -7.42
CA TYR A 136 14.15 -13.87 -6.47
C TYR A 136 15.54 -14.55 -6.35
N PRO A 137 16.62 -13.78 -6.09
CA PRO A 137 17.88 -14.35 -5.65
C PRO A 137 17.65 -15.01 -4.28
N GLY A 138 17.47 -16.33 -4.28
CA GLY A 138 17.08 -17.12 -3.10
C GLY A 138 16.16 -18.29 -3.42
N GLN A 139 15.53 -18.32 -4.60
CA GLN A 139 14.94 -19.54 -5.14
C GLN A 139 15.91 -20.17 -6.14
N THR A 140 16.60 -21.23 -5.71
CA THR A 140 17.05 -22.25 -6.65
C THR A 140 15.80 -22.93 -7.18
N LEU A 141 15.23 -22.40 -8.26
CA LEU A 141 14.28 -23.17 -9.06
C LEU A 141 15.07 -24.33 -9.64
N SER A 142 15.04 -25.48 -8.96
CA SER A 142 15.36 -26.76 -9.59
C SER A 142 14.33 -26.95 -10.69
N LEU A 143 14.65 -26.47 -11.89
CA LEU A 143 13.95 -26.86 -13.10
C LEU A 143 14.04 -28.39 -13.16
N PRO A 144 12.92 -29.13 -13.34
CA PRO A 144 13.03 -30.55 -13.62
C PRO A 144 13.83 -30.69 -14.91
N GLU A 145 14.93 -31.46 -14.83
CA GLU A 145 15.75 -31.76 -16.01
C GLU A 145 14.84 -32.31 -17.12
N PRO A 146 15.02 -31.88 -18.38
CA PRO A 146 14.31 -32.48 -19.48
C PRO A 146 14.67 -33.96 -19.53
N THR A 147 13.69 -34.82 -19.27
CA THR A 147 13.79 -36.26 -19.46
C THR A 147 13.96 -36.53 -20.95
N PHE A 148 15.21 -36.51 -21.41
CA PHE A 148 15.59 -37.14 -22.67
C PHE A 148 15.33 -38.63 -22.54
N THR A 149 14.24 -39.09 -23.15
CA THR A 149 14.05 -40.51 -23.45
C THR A 149 14.81 -40.80 -24.74
N PRO A 150 15.86 -41.63 -24.72
CA PRO A 150 16.46 -42.10 -25.96
C PRO A 150 15.48 -43.08 -26.62
N LEU A 151 15.08 -42.77 -27.84
CA LEU A 151 14.43 -43.71 -28.75
C LEU A 151 15.39 -44.88 -28.98
N ALA A 152 15.05 -46.05 -28.43
CA ALA A 152 15.72 -47.30 -28.78
C ALA A 152 15.36 -47.66 -30.22
N ILE A 153 16.39 -47.98 -31.01
CA ILE A 153 16.31 -48.54 -32.36
C ILE A 153 15.95 -50.03 -32.26
#